data_AF-A0A4V2A265-F1
#
_entry.id   AF-A0A4V2A265-F1
#
_cell.length_a   1.000
_cell.length_b   1.000
_cell.length_c   1.000
_cell.angle_alpha   90.00
_cell.angle_beta   90.00
_cell.angle_gamma   90.00
#
_symmetry.space_group_name_H-M   'P 1'
#
loop_
_entity.id
_entity.type
_entity.pdbx_description
1 polymer ?
#
loop_
_entity_poly.entity_id
_entity_poly.type
_entity_poly.pdbx_seq_one_letter_code
_entity_poly.pdbx_strand_id
1 'polypeptide(L)'
;MTSDRTRPAHRPRPLLLLAAGVGGAVAALPLGYLLVRAAQIGPDVFAETLGRARTFSLLGSSVGLAAAVCVTTLLVGLATAAATSTVRLPGGRVWWVLAAIPLAMPSYVAAFGWLTTVPGWTGFWPSWLVLSLVCTPYVTLPVAAALRRVDP
;
A
#
# COMPACT_ATOMS: atom_id res chain seq x y z
N MET A 1 -22.65 27.32 27.10
CA MET A 1 -21.83 28.29 26.33
C MET A 1 -20.73 27.52 25.64
N THR A 2 -21.03 27.05 24.43
CA THR A 2 -20.20 26.15 23.60
C THR A 2 -19.23 26.98 22.77
N SER A 3 -17.92 26.77 23.00
CA SER A 3 -16.85 27.40 22.22
C SER A 3 -16.80 26.79 20.82
N ASP A 4 -17.21 27.57 19.83
CA ASP A 4 -17.12 27.25 18.41
C ASP A 4 -15.65 27.31 17.98
N ARG A 5 -15.02 26.15 17.80
CA ARG A 5 -13.66 26.04 17.23
C ARG A 5 -13.75 26.17 15.71
N THR A 6 -13.82 27.40 15.22
CA THR A 6 -13.65 27.69 13.79
C THR A 6 -12.25 27.25 13.36
N ARG A 7 -12.15 26.11 12.67
CA ARG A 7 -10.89 25.68 12.03
C ARG A 7 -10.52 26.73 10.98
N PRO A 8 -9.29 27.27 10.96
CA PRO A 8 -8.90 28.24 9.95
C PRO A 8 -8.99 27.60 8.56
N ALA A 9 -9.82 28.17 7.69
CA ALA A 9 -9.90 27.75 6.29
C ALA A 9 -8.53 27.91 5.64
N HIS A 10 -7.83 26.79 5.40
CA HIS A 10 -6.60 26.80 4.61
C HIS A 10 -6.96 27.19 3.18
N ARG A 11 -6.77 28.47 2.83
CA ARG A 11 -6.84 28.89 1.43
C ARG A 11 -5.68 28.21 0.70
N PRO A 12 -5.94 27.31 -0.25
CA PRO A 12 -4.85 26.68 -0.99
C PRO A 12 -4.11 27.79 -1.73
N ARG A 13 -2.82 27.95 -1.44
CA ARG A 13 -1.99 28.93 -2.16
C ARG A 13 -1.96 28.46 -3.62
N PRO A 14 -2.37 29.28 -4.61
CA PRO A 14 -2.47 28.84 -6.00
C PRO A 14 -1.13 28.31 -6.53
N LEU A 15 -0.01 28.84 -6.02
CA LEU A 15 1.34 28.34 -6.27
C LEU A 15 1.54 26.87 -5.83
N LEU A 16 0.99 26.45 -4.69
CA LEU A 16 1.09 25.07 -4.21
C LEU A 16 0.26 24.12 -5.08
N LEU A 17 -0.91 24.56 -5.56
CA LEU A 17 -1.72 23.78 -6.50
C LEU A 17 -1.02 23.63 -7.86
N LEU A 18 -0.40 24.71 -8.35
CA LEU A 18 0.41 24.69 -9.57
C LEU A 18 1.60 23.74 -9.43
N ALA A 19 2.35 23.83 -8.33
CA ALA A 19 3.47 22.94 -8.05
C ALA A 19 3.03 21.47 -7.94
N ALA A 20 1.91 21.19 -7.26
CA ALA A 20 1.33 19.85 -7.19
C ALA A 20 0.88 19.33 -8.57
N GLY A 21 0.27 20.20 -9.38
CA GLY A 21 -0.14 19.87 -10.75
C GLY A 21 1.04 19.56 -11.66
N VAL A 22 2.09 20.37 -11.62
CA VAL A 22 3.34 20.12 -12.36
C VAL A 22 3.99 18.83 -11.89
N GLY A 23 4.11 18.63 -10.57
CA GLY A 23 4.64 17.40 -10.00
C GLY A 23 3.86 16.15 -10.43
N GLY A 24 2.52 16.22 -10.40
CA GLY A 24 1.65 15.16 -10.88
C GLY A 24 1.81 14.89 -12.38
N ALA A 25 1.93 15.94 -13.19
CA ALA A 25 2.15 15.80 -14.62
C ALA A 25 3.50 15.13 -14.94
N VAL A 26 4.57 15.56 -14.26
CA VAL A 26 5.90 14.95 -14.39
C VAL A 26 5.89 13.48 -13.96
N ALA A 27 5.23 13.15 -12.83
CA ALA A 27 5.08 11.77 -12.37
C ALA A 27 4.24 10.89 -13.32
N ALA A 28 3.34 11.50 -14.10
CA ALA A 28 2.52 10.81 -15.09
C ALA A 28 3.21 10.60 -16.45
N LEU A 29 4.36 11.23 -16.71
CA LEU A 29 5.09 11.09 -17.98
C LEU A 29 5.38 9.63 -18.38
N PRO A 30 5.84 8.73 -17.48
CA PRO A 30 6.09 7.34 -17.85
C PRO A 30 4.82 6.59 -18.26
N LEU A 31 3.68 6.91 -17.63
CA LEU A 31 2.38 6.35 -18.02
C LEU A 31 1.94 6.85 -19.39
N GLY A 32 2.11 8.15 -19.66
CA GLY A 32 1.86 8.71 -20.98
C GLY A 32 2.73 8.06 -22.06
N TYR A 33 4.02 7.87 -21.77
CA TYR A 33 4.94 7.17 -22.66
C TYR A 33 4.49 5.71 -22.94
N LEU A 34 4.05 4.98 -21.91
CA LEU A 34 3.52 3.63 -22.07
C LEU A 34 2.29 3.59 -22.99
N LEU A 35 1.38 4.57 -22.88
CA LEU A 35 0.21 4.66 -23.75
C LEU A 35 0.60 4.92 -25.21
N VAL A 36 1.53 5.85 -25.44
CA VAL A 36 2.06 6.13 -26.79
C VAL A 36 2.73 4.89 -27.36
N ARG A 37 3.56 4.21 -26.57
CA ARG A 37 4.26 3.00 -27.01
C ARG A 37 3.30 1.85 -27.28
N ALA A 38 2.26 1.68 -26.47
CA ALA A 38 1.21 0.70 -26.69
C ALA A 38 0.45 0.98 -28.00
N ALA A 39 0.13 2.24 -28.28
CA ALA A 39 -0.56 2.64 -29.52
C ALA A 39 0.29 2.39 -30.79
N GLN A 40 1.62 2.40 -30.68
CA GLN A 40 2.53 2.18 -31.82
C GLN A 40 2.72 0.70 -32.21
N ILE A 41 2.35 -0.25 -31.34
CA ILE A 41 2.60 -1.69 -31.53
C ILE A 41 1.65 -2.32 -32.58
N GLY A 42 0.58 -1.62 -32.96
CA GLY A 42 -0.44 -2.10 -33.89
C GLY A 42 -1.52 -2.96 -33.21
N PRO A 43 -2.78 -2.88 -33.66
CA PRO A 43 -3.91 -3.54 -32.99
C PRO A 43 -3.81 -5.07 -32.99
N ASP A 44 -3.22 -5.67 -34.03
CA ASP A 44 -3.09 -7.12 -34.17
C ASP A 44 -2.11 -7.71 -33.14
N VAL A 45 -0.94 -7.11 -32.99
CA VAL A 45 0.08 -7.53 -32.02
C VAL A 45 -0.42 -7.30 -30.58
N PHE A 46 -1.16 -6.21 -30.36
CA PHE A 46 -1.79 -5.93 -29.07
C PHE A 46 -2.83 -7.00 -28.71
N ALA A 47 -3.73 -7.34 -29.63
CA ALA A 47 -4.74 -8.38 -29.45
C ALA A 47 -4.12 -9.77 -29.23
N GLU A 48 -3.06 -10.11 -29.97
CA GLU A 48 -2.33 -11.37 -29.77
C GLU A 48 -1.66 -11.45 -28.40
N THR A 49 -1.08 -10.34 -27.94
CA THR A 49 -0.40 -10.26 -26.63
C THR A 49 -1.38 -10.37 -25.47
N LEU A 50 -2.54 -9.69 -25.56
CA LEU A 50 -3.62 -9.79 -24.58
C LEU A 50 -4.33 -11.14 -24.61
N GLY A 51 -4.51 -11.71 -25.80
CA GLY A 51 -5.15 -13.02 -26.00
C GLY A 51 -4.32 -14.20 -25.49
N ARG A 52 -3.05 -14.00 -25.16
CA ARG A 52 -2.17 -15.07 -24.67
C ARG A 52 -2.65 -15.57 -23.30
N ALA A 53 -2.95 -16.86 -23.20
CA ALA A 53 -3.43 -17.50 -21.96
C ALA A 53 -2.55 -17.23 -20.72
N ARG A 54 -1.23 -17.05 -20.93
CA ARG A 54 -0.30 -16.68 -19.86
C ARG A 54 -0.60 -15.31 -19.26
N THR A 55 -1.02 -14.32 -20.05
CA THR A 55 -1.38 -12.98 -19.58
C THR A 55 -2.54 -13.06 -18.59
N PHE A 56 -3.59 -13.82 -18.93
CA PHE A 56 -4.73 -14.02 -18.04
C PHE A 56 -4.36 -14.79 -16.77
N SER A 57 -3.52 -15.82 -16.87
CA SER A 57 -3.05 -16.58 -15.70
C SER A 57 -2.25 -15.70 -14.74
N LEU A 58 -1.37 -14.84 -15.27
CA LEU A 58 -0.61 -13.88 -14.48
C LEU A 58 -1.51 -12.83 -13.83
N LEU A 59 -2.44 -12.25 -14.60
CA LEU A 59 -3.42 -11.28 -14.08
C LEU A 59 -4.27 -11.89 -12.96
N GLY A 60 -4.79 -13.11 -13.15
CA GLY A 60 -5.56 -13.81 -12.14
C GLY A 60 -4.76 -14.08 -10.87
N SER A 61 -3.50 -14.48 -11.01
CA SER A 61 -2.60 -14.72 -9.87
C SER A 61 -2.28 -13.44 -9.12
N SER A 62 -2.01 -12.33 -9.83
CA SER A 62 -1.74 -11.02 -9.23
C SER A 62 -2.96 -10.43 -8.54
N VAL A 63 -4.15 -10.50 -9.17
CA VAL A 63 -5.40 -10.02 -8.58
C VAL A 63 -5.77 -10.85 -7.36
N GLY A 64 -5.67 -12.18 -7.45
CA GLY A 64 -5.93 -13.09 -6.33
C GLY A 64 -4.99 -12.83 -5.16
N LEU A 65 -3.70 -12.64 -5.45
CA LEU A 65 -2.70 -12.31 -4.43
C LEU A 65 -2.98 -10.95 -3.79
N ALA A 66 -3.25 -9.92 -4.59
CA ALA A 66 -3.56 -8.58 -4.10
C ALA A 66 -4.82 -8.57 -3.23
N ALA A 67 -5.88 -9.26 -3.65
CA ALA A 67 -7.11 -9.39 -2.87
C ALA A 67 -6.85 -10.11 -1.53
N ALA A 68 -6.11 -11.22 -1.56
CA ALA A 68 -5.77 -11.96 -0.34
C ALA A 68 -4.95 -11.10 0.64
N VAL A 69 -3.95 -10.36 0.14
CA VAL A 69 -3.14 -9.43 0.96
C VAL A 69 -3.99 -8.28 1.49
N CYS A 70 -4.86 -7.68 0.69
CA CYS A 70 -5.77 -6.62 1.14
C CYS A 70 -6.67 -7.10 2.28
N VAL A 71 -7.31 -8.25 2.13
CA VAL A 71 -8.20 -8.80 3.16
C VAL A 71 -7.43 -9.09 4.45
N THR A 72 -6.29 -9.77 4.37
CA THR A 72 -5.49 -10.08 5.57
C THR A 72 -4.99 -8.84 6.28
N THR A 73 -4.42 -7.89 5.54
CA THR A 73 -3.87 -6.65 6.12
C THR A 73 -4.95 -5.77 6.73
N LEU A 74 -6.14 -5.73 6.14
CA LEU A 74 -7.30 -5.05 6.72
C LEU A 74 -7.71 -5.70 8.04
N LEU A 75 -7.89 -7.02 8.07
CA LEU A 75 -8.32 -7.74 9.27
C LEU A 75 -7.28 -7.64 10.40
N VAL A 76 -6.02 -7.96 10.10
CA VAL A 76 -4.93 -7.93 11.08
C VAL A 76 -4.65 -6.51 11.53
N GLY A 77 -4.60 -5.54 10.60
CA GLY A 77 -4.33 -4.15 10.91
C GLY A 77 -5.42 -3.51 11.76
N LEU A 78 -6.69 -3.78 11.45
CA LEU A 78 -7.83 -3.33 12.24
C LEU A 78 -7.84 -3.96 13.64
N ALA A 79 -7.65 -5.28 13.73
CA ALA A 79 -7.59 -5.97 15.02
C ALA A 79 -6.45 -5.43 15.90
N THR A 80 -5.27 -5.22 15.31
CA THR A 80 -4.11 -4.67 16.03
C THR A 80 -4.35 -3.21 16.45
N ALA A 81 -4.95 -2.39 15.59
CA ALA A 81 -5.27 -1.00 15.92
C ALA A 81 -6.31 -0.91 17.04
N ALA A 82 -7.37 -1.73 16.98
CA ALA A 82 -8.38 -1.82 18.03
C ALA A 82 -7.74 -2.23 19.37
N ALA A 83 -6.97 -3.33 19.38
CA ALA A 83 -6.28 -3.80 20.57
C ALA A 83 -5.32 -2.76 21.17
N THR A 84 -4.55 -2.05 20.34
CA THR A 84 -3.61 -1.02 20.80
C THR A 84 -4.29 0.27 21.28
N SER A 85 -5.52 0.55 20.83
CA SER A 85 -6.32 1.69 21.29
C SER A 85 -7.02 1.41 22.62
N THR A 86 -7.54 0.19 22.81
CA THR A 86 -8.31 -0.17 24.00
C THR A 86 -7.45 -0.74 25.13
N VAL A 87 -6.28 -1.30 24.83
CA VAL A 87 -5.37 -1.91 25.83
C VAL A 87 -4.16 -0.99 26.06
N ARG A 88 -3.92 -0.60 27.31
CA ARG A 88 -2.68 0.07 27.74
C ARG A 88 -1.49 -0.89 27.61
N LEU A 89 -0.96 -1.02 26.41
CA LEU A 89 0.21 -1.86 26.15
C LEU A 89 1.45 -1.26 26.84
N PRO A 90 2.13 -1.99 27.73
CA PRO A 90 3.41 -1.54 28.27
C PRO A 90 4.42 -1.41 27.12
N GLY A 91 5.03 -0.23 26.99
CA GLY A 91 6.02 0.01 25.93
C GLY A 91 5.44 0.37 24.55
N GLY A 92 4.29 1.04 24.48
CA GLY A 92 3.64 1.45 23.22
C GLY A 92 4.59 2.06 22.17
N ARG A 93 5.64 2.78 22.59
CA ARG A 93 6.68 3.35 21.70
C ARG A 93 7.48 2.28 20.94
N VAL A 94 7.75 1.12 21.55
CA VAL A 94 8.42 -0.02 20.92
C VAL A 94 7.55 -0.61 19.80
N TRP A 95 6.24 -0.71 20.02
CA TRP A 95 5.29 -1.17 18.99
C TRP A 95 5.27 -0.25 17.77
N TRP A 96 5.38 1.06 17.95
CA TRP A 96 5.51 2.01 16.82
C TRP A 96 6.84 1.87 16.08
N VAL A 97 7.94 1.62 16.80
CA VAL A 97 9.25 1.36 16.17
C VAL A 97 9.19 0.04 15.38
N LEU A 98 8.64 -1.03 15.96
CA LEU A 98 8.44 -2.31 15.28
C LEU A 98 7.52 -2.18 14.06
N ALA A 99 6.49 -1.33 14.10
CA ALA A 99 5.64 -1.06 12.95
C ALA A 99 6.32 -0.21 11.87
N ALA A 100 7.30 0.62 12.24
CA ALA A 100 8.08 1.45 11.31
C ALA A 100 9.25 0.69 10.67
N ILE A 101 9.79 -0.36 11.30
CA ILE A 101 10.89 -1.17 10.76
C ILE A 101 10.55 -1.77 9.38
N PRO A 102 9.38 -2.41 9.17
CA PRO A 102 8.97 -2.88 7.84
C PRO A 102 8.84 -1.74 6.83
N LEU A 103 8.53 -0.52 7.29
CA LEU A 103 8.42 0.66 6.42
C LEU A 103 9.80 1.13 5.92
N ALA A 104 10.85 0.91 6.72
CA ALA A 104 12.22 1.23 6.35
C ALA A 104 12.89 0.13 5.50
N MET A 105 12.44 -1.12 5.64
CA MET A 105 12.88 -2.25 4.81
C MET A 105 12.25 -2.18 3.42
N PRO A 106 13.05 -2.15 2.33
CA PRO A 106 12.51 -2.34 0.99
C PRO A 106 11.84 -3.71 0.90
N SER A 107 10.67 -3.78 0.25
CA SER A 107 9.93 -5.04 0.04
C SER A 107 10.78 -6.12 -0.63
N TYR A 108 11.74 -5.72 -1.49
CA TYR A 108 12.72 -6.62 -2.08
C TYR A 108 13.61 -7.32 -1.04
N VAL A 109 14.09 -6.59 -0.03
CA VAL A 109 14.96 -7.17 1.00
C VAL A 109 14.18 -8.13 1.89
N ALA A 110 12.94 -7.78 2.23
CA ALA A 110 12.05 -8.68 2.96
C ALA A 110 11.78 -9.98 2.18
N ALA A 111 11.48 -9.86 0.88
CA ALA A 111 11.27 -11.01 0.01
C ALA A 111 12.55 -11.85 -0.17
N PHE A 112 13.70 -11.20 -0.34
CA PHE A 112 14.99 -11.87 -0.51
C PHE A 112 15.40 -12.62 0.76
N GLY A 113 15.29 -12.00 1.94
CA GLY A 113 15.59 -12.66 3.21
C GLY A 113 14.72 -13.89 3.44
N TRP A 114 13.47 -13.85 3.01
CA TRP A 114 12.58 -15.01 3.05
C TRP A 114 13.00 -16.12 2.08
N LEU A 115 13.36 -15.74 0.85
CA LEU A 115 13.79 -16.67 -0.20
C LEU A 115 15.10 -17.39 0.14
N THR A 116 16.03 -16.70 0.80
CA THR A 116 17.34 -17.26 1.16
C THR A 116 17.31 -18.10 2.43
N THR A 117 16.35 -17.84 3.34
CA THR A 117 16.25 -18.55 4.62
C THR A 117 15.46 -19.85 4.53
N VAL A 118 14.48 -19.95 3.61
CA VAL A 118 13.63 -21.15 3.45
C VAL A 118 13.72 -21.69 2.02
N PRO A 119 14.60 -22.66 1.75
CA PRO A 119 14.75 -23.26 0.42
C PRO A 119 13.45 -23.91 -0.05
N GLY A 120 13.05 -23.65 -1.30
CA GLY A 120 11.84 -24.24 -1.90
C GLY A 120 10.53 -23.53 -1.57
N TRP A 121 10.53 -22.54 -0.67
CA TRP A 121 9.36 -21.73 -0.36
C TRP A 121 9.21 -20.58 -1.36
N THR A 122 8.70 -20.91 -2.55
CA THR A 122 8.42 -19.97 -3.63
C THR A 122 6.96 -20.06 -4.09
N GLY A 123 6.42 -18.98 -4.67
CA GLY A 123 5.05 -18.93 -5.19
C GLY A 123 4.08 -18.16 -4.29
N PHE A 124 2.79 -18.47 -4.42
CA PHE A 124 1.70 -17.65 -3.87
C PHE A 124 1.78 -17.46 -2.35
N TRP A 125 1.92 -18.54 -1.60
CA TRP A 125 1.88 -18.55 -0.13
C TRP A 125 2.96 -17.68 0.53
N PRO A 126 4.27 -17.85 0.22
CA PRO A 126 5.31 -17.01 0.80
C PRO A 126 5.15 -15.55 0.37
N SER A 127 4.76 -15.26 -0.87
CA SER A 127 4.50 -13.89 -1.32
C SER A 127 3.34 -13.26 -0.55
N TRP A 128 2.23 -13.97 -0.37
CA TRP A 128 1.07 -13.50 0.39
C TRP A 128 1.43 -13.18 1.84
N LEU A 129 2.18 -14.07 2.49
CA LEU A 129 2.59 -13.91 3.89
C LEU A 129 3.52 -12.71 4.07
N VAL A 130 4.59 -12.63 3.26
CA VAL A 130 5.57 -11.54 3.32
C VAL A 130 4.90 -10.20 3.01
N LEU A 131 4.11 -10.12 1.95
CA LEU A 131 3.39 -8.89 1.60
C LEU A 131 2.39 -8.50 2.67
N SER A 132 1.65 -9.45 3.27
CA SER A 132 0.70 -9.15 4.35
C SER A 132 1.43 -8.56 5.57
N LEU A 133 2.57 -9.14 5.98
CA LEU A 133 3.37 -8.63 7.09
C LEU A 133 3.90 -7.22 6.82
N VAL A 134 4.43 -6.97 5.63
CA VAL A 134 4.98 -5.67 5.22
C VAL A 134 3.87 -4.62 5.06
N CYS A 135 2.68 -5.01 4.61
CA CYS A 135 1.57 -4.10 4.36
C CYS A 135 0.71 -3.80 5.61
N THR A 136 0.68 -4.69 6.60
CA THR A 136 -0.10 -4.51 7.84
C THR A 136 0.13 -3.14 8.53
N PRO A 137 1.37 -2.62 8.71
CA PRO A 137 1.57 -1.32 9.34
C PRO A 137 0.89 -0.17 8.58
N TYR A 138 0.79 -0.24 7.25
CA TYR A 138 0.09 0.80 6.49
C TYR A 138 -1.40 0.91 6.85
N VAL A 139 -2.02 -0.15 7.37
CA VAL A 139 -3.41 -0.13 7.87
C VAL A 139 -3.45 0.21 9.35
N THR A 140 -2.59 -0.41 10.17
CA THR A 140 -2.62 -0.21 11.64
C THR A 140 -2.38 1.25 12.03
N LEU A 141 -1.41 1.93 11.42
CA LEU A 141 -1.03 3.31 11.78
C LEU A 141 -2.18 4.32 11.57
N PRO A 142 -2.82 4.43 10.39
CA PRO A 142 -3.93 5.35 10.17
C PRO A 142 -5.19 4.96 10.96
N VAL A 143 -5.49 3.67 11.12
CA VAL A 143 -6.65 3.23 11.90
C VAL A 143 -6.48 3.59 13.38
N ALA A 144 -5.29 3.33 13.95
CA ALA A 144 -4.99 3.74 15.32
C ALA A 144 -5.05 5.27 15.50
N ALA A 145 -4.56 6.03 14.50
CA ALA A 145 -4.65 7.49 14.51
C ALA A 145 -6.11 7.99 14.42
N ALA A 146 -6.97 7.30 13.68
CA ALA A 146 -8.39 7.61 13.58
C ALA A 146 -9.13 7.29 14.89
N LEU A 147 -8.89 6.12 15.50
CA LEU A 147 -9.50 5.73 16.78
C LEU A 147 -9.14 6.72 17.90
N ARG A 148 -7.87 7.14 17.99
CA ARG A 148 -7.42 8.16 18.96
C ARG A 148 -8.04 9.55 18.77
N ARG A 149 -8.60 9.86 17.60
CA ARG A 149 -9.31 11.12 17.36
C ARG A 149 -10.77 11.07 17.82
N VAL A 150 -11.32 9.87 17.96
CA VAL A 150 -12.70 9.62 18.38
C VAL A 150 -12.78 9.35 19.89
N ASP A 151 -11.71 8.81 20.49
CA ASP A 151 -11.56 8.77 21.95
C ASP A 151 -11.50 10.19 22.55
N PRO A 152 -12.42 10.55 23.47
CA PRO A 152 -12.53 11.88 24.07
C PRO A 152 -11.44 12.22 25.10
#